data_AF-A0A421JPE9-F1
#
_entry.id   AF-A0A421JPE9-F1
#
_cell.length_a   1.000
_cell.length_b   1.000
_cell.length_c   1.000
_cell.angle_alpha   90.00
_cell.angle_beta   90.00
_cell.angle_gamma   90.00
#
_symmetry.space_group_name_H-M   'P 1'
#
loop_
_entity.id
_entity.type
_entity.pdbx_description
1 polymer ?
#
loop_
_entity_poly.entity_id
_entity_poly.type
_entity_poly.pdbx_seq_one_letter_code
_entity_poly.pdbx_strand_id
1 'polypeptide(L)'
;MLSLKTLISAAFLTATALANSQIAVYWGQNGYSGQDRLSTYCESSNMDIVLLSFLNDFPEALNVNFANQCGGTFPDSDLLHCDFIGEDIKTCQSLGKKVLLSLGGAIGTYGFDNEKSATDFADVLWNKFGGGCDDERPFDDAVVDGFDFDIESGADTGYAQLAIALREKFAEDSSKSYYLSAAPQCVYPDAYVGELIAEVPLDYIFIQFYNNYCQVKGSFNFDTWQKFAESAPNPNVQLFVGVPGGPNDKIGGVVNQEELAEALETIKCDSNFAGVSLWDASGAYQDCDGKGAFLDQVRDILDILDTEECKASIKSLEPSSNFYSNSSVSATASDSVSSTVNDSLSATINVQTITDIHSTVVTITSCSENKCSATPVTTGYVVVTDVNTVYTTYCPLTNTAVTVTCLSPQSTVTVTTVCNKEKCQTITKTVPVDALPTNGGIVAVGSSKSAVPTSARPSNGTVPVYTVEGSGSSTVAIWSTISLLMLAALF
;
A
#
# COMPACT_ATOMS: atom_id res chain seq x y z
N MET A 1 -36.12 -19.07 -40.41
CA MET A 1 -34.75 -19.01 -39.87
C MET A 1 -33.96 -17.98 -40.66
N LEU A 2 -33.61 -16.84 -40.06
CA LEU A 2 -32.34 -16.14 -40.29
C LEU A 2 -32.11 -15.17 -39.12
N SER A 3 -30.88 -14.70 -38.92
CA SER A 3 -30.45 -14.12 -37.63
C SER A 3 -30.98 -12.70 -37.36
N LEU A 4 -31.37 -12.46 -36.11
CA LEU A 4 -31.72 -11.14 -35.58
C LEU A 4 -30.45 -10.33 -35.31
N LYS A 5 -29.89 -9.69 -36.35
CA LYS A 5 -28.82 -8.70 -36.20
C LYS A 5 -29.38 -7.38 -35.63
N THR A 6 -29.65 -7.35 -34.33
CA THR A 6 -29.81 -6.07 -33.61
C THR A 6 -28.44 -5.45 -33.42
N LEU A 7 -28.21 -4.24 -33.93
CA LEU A 7 -27.02 -3.46 -33.59
C LEU A 7 -27.10 -3.08 -32.12
N ILE A 8 -26.16 -3.55 -31.30
CA ILE A 8 -25.80 -2.84 -30.08
C ILE A 8 -24.93 -1.66 -30.53
N SER A 9 -25.56 -0.53 -30.82
CA SER A 9 -24.85 0.74 -30.83
C SER A 9 -24.42 1.03 -29.40
N ALA A 10 -23.20 0.61 -29.04
CA ALA A 10 -22.53 1.08 -27.85
C ALA A 10 -22.42 2.60 -27.96
N ALA A 11 -23.29 3.31 -27.24
CA ALA A 11 -23.14 4.74 -27.02
C ALA A 11 -21.92 4.90 -26.12
N PHE A 12 -20.75 5.10 -26.74
CA PHE A 12 -19.64 5.75 -26.08
C PHE A 12 -20.14 7.15 -25.69
N LEU A 13 -20.65 7.27 -24.47
CA LEU A 13 -20.41 8.49 -23.72
C LEU A 13 -18.89 8.59 -23.60
N THR A 14 -18.29 9.37 -24.50
CA THR A 14 -17.10 10.11 -24.14
C THR A 14 -17.51 11.03 -22.99
N ALA A 15 -17.49 10.49 -21.78
CA ALA A 15 -17.30 11.30 -20.59
C ALA A 15 -15.95 11.97 -20.81
N THR A 16 -15.98 13.19 -21.36
CA THR A 16 -14.85 14.10 -21.24
C THR A 16 -14.56 14.14 -19.76
N ALA A 17 -13.39 13.66 -19.35
CA ALA A 17 -12.93 13.85 -17.99
C ALA A 17 -12.98 15.36 -17.75
N LEU A 18 -13.92 15.78 -16.91
CA LEU A 18 -13.63 16.91 -16.04
C LEU A 18 -12.37 16.47 -15.30
N ALA A 19 -11.33 17.30 -15.32
CA ALA A 19 -10.22 17.11 -14.42
C ALA A 19 -10.83 17.18 -13.01
N ASN A 20 -11.01 16.02 -12.38
CA ASN A 20 -11.42 15.96 -10.99
C ASN A 20 -10.18 16.43 -10.24
N SER A 21 -10.10 17.71 -9.91
CA SER A 21 -8.95 18.28 -9.23
C SER A 21 -8.79 17.64 -7.84
N GLN A 22 -8.05 16.54 -7.78
CA GLN A 22 -7.90 15.69 -6.61
C GLN A 22 -6.75 16.21 -5.75
N ILE A 23 -6.86 16.08 -4.42
CA ILE A 23 -5.72 16.21 -3.52
C ILE A 23 -5.43 14.88 -2.84
N ALA A 24 -4.21 14.40 -3.02
CA ALA A 24 -3.65 13.27 -2.29
C ALA A 24 -2.74 13.77 -1.16
N VAL A 25 -2.75 13.10 -0.01
CA VAL A 25 -1.91 13.51 1.15
C VAL A 25 -1.29 12.29 1.81
N TYR A 26 0.01 12.33 2.04
CA TYR A 26 0.71 11.34 2.85
C TYR A 26 0.39 11.55 4.34
N TRP A 27 0.15 10.48 5.09
CA TRP A 27 -0.07 10.54 6.54
C TRP A 27 0.64 9.37 7.21
N GLY A 28 1.30 9.64 8.34
CA GLY A 28 1.95 8.63 9.18
C GLY A 28 3.31 9.06 9.70
N GLN A 29 4.13 9.73 8.90
CA GLN A 29 5.52 10.06 9.27
C GLN A 29 5.69 11.31 10.16
N ASN A 30 4.66 12.12 10.38
CA ASN A 30 4.71 13.27 11.29
C ASN A 30 5.84 14.27 10.95
N GLY A 31 6.11 14.48 9.65
CA GLY A 31 7.29 15.18 9.13
C GLY A 31 7.44 16.64 9.58
N TYR A 32 6.36 17.26 10.04
CA TYR A 32 6.28 18.65 10.50
C TYR A 32 5.97 18.77 12.00
N SER A 33 5.93 17.64 12.72
CA SER A 33 5.42 17.49 14.09
C SER A 33 3.92 17.80 14.25
N GLY A 34 3.32 17.36 15.36
CA GLY A 34 1.91 17.65 15.66
C GLY A 34 0.88 16.78 14.92
N GLN A 35 1.30 15.70 14.25
CA GLN A 35 0.40 14.76 13.60
C GLN A 35 -0.65 14.20 14.57
N ASP A 36 -1.92 14.40 14.23
CA ASP A 36 -3.08 13.83 14.90
C ASP A 36 -3.47 12.46 14.28
N ARG A 37 -4.52 11.82 14.82
CA ARG A 37 -5.07 10.59 14.26
C ARG A 37 -5.58 10.80 12.83
N LEU A 38 -5.61 9.72 12.05
CA LEU A 38 -5.95 9.74 10.63
C LEU A 38 -7.38 10.29 10.37
N SER A 39 -8.36 9.96 11.21
CA SER A 39 -9.74 10.42 11.00
C SER A 39 -9.90 11.95 11.09
N THR A 40 -9.12 12.65 11.92
CA THR A 40 -9.13 14.13 12.00
C THR A 40 -8.88 14.76 10.64
N TYR A 41 -7.95 14.20 9.85
CA TYR A 41 -7.64 14.68 8.51
C TYR A 41 -8.75 14.29 7.51
N CYS A 42 -9.30 13.09 7.62
CA CYS A 42 -10.37 12.62 6.74
C CYS A 42 -11.71 13.36 6.88
N GLU A 43 -11.95 14.08 7.99
CA GLU A 43 -13.09 15.00 8.13
C GLU A 43 -13.06 16.17 7.13
N SER A 44 -11.88 16.53 6.60
CA SER A 44 -11.76 17.60 5.60
C SER A 44 -12.43 17.22 4.28
N SER A 45 -13.26 18.11 3.73
CA SER A 45 -13.78 17.99 2.36
C SER A 45 -12.68 18.10 1.30
N ASN A 46 -11.54 18.69 1.63
CA ASN A 46 -10.59 19.23 0.65
C ASN A 46 -9.52 18.22 0.21
N MET A 47 -9.47 17.05 0.84
CA MET A 47 -8.61 15.91 0.52
C MET A 47 -9.43 14.75 -0.06
N ASP A 48 -8.88 14.01 -1.02
CA ASP A 48 -9.56 12.91 -1.72
C ASP A 48 -8.89 11.54 -1.51
N ILE A 49 -7.56 11.52 -1.41
CA ILE A 49 -6.75 10.30 -1.29
C ILE A 49 -5.82 10.45 -0.08
N VAL A 50 -5.72 9.41 0.73
CA VAL A 50 -4.72 9.25 1.79
C VAL A 50 -3.73 8.16 1.40
N LEU A 51 -2.44 8.43 1.61
CA LEU A 51 -1.34 7.50 1.42
C LEU A 51 -0.74 7.22 2.81
N LEU A 52 -0.90 6.00 3.33
CA LEU A 52 -0.44 5.63 4.67
C LEU A 52 1.06 5.36 4.66
N SER A 53 1.85 6.28 5.20
CA SER A 53 3.31 6.27 5.20
C SER A 53 3.88 5.74 6.51
N PHE A 54 4.39 4.50 6.59
CA PHE A 54 4.62 3.53 5.51
C PHE A 54 4.57 2.07 6.00
N LEU A 55 4.48 1.12 5.07
CA LEU A 55 5.13 -0.19 5.20
C LEU A 55 6.61 -0.02 4.81
N ASN A 56 7.48 0.13 5.80
CA ASN A 56 8.86 0.57 5.60
C ASN A 56 9.91 -0.55 5.71
N ASP A 57 9.54 -1.77 6.11
CA ASP A 57 10.43 -2.93 6.05
C ASP A 57 9.68 -4.11 5.39
N PHE A 58 10.29 -4.71 4.36
CA PHE A 58 9.79 -5.88 3.62
C PHE A 58 10.87 -6.50 2.70
N PRO A 59 10.79 -7.78 2.27
CA PRO A 59 9.81 -8.79 2.65
C PRO A 59 10.23 -9.68 3.83
N GLU A 60 11.52 -9.73 4.21
CA GLU A 60 12.02 -10.66 5.24
C GLU A 60 11.55 -10.28 6.65
N ALA A 61 11.80 -9.04 7.04
CA ALA A 61 11.13 -8.39 8.16
C ALA A 61 9.93 -7.63 7.59
N LEU A 62 8.73 -7.85 8.13
CA LEU A 62 7.54 -7.08 7.77
C LEU A 62 7.26 -6.08 8.88
N ASN A 63 7.38 -4.78 8.60
CA ASN A 63 7.05 -3.75 9.58
C ASN A 63 6.43 -2.50 8.94
N VAL A 64 5.47 -1.92 9.66
CA VAL A 64 4.88 -0.60 9.37
C VAL A 64 5.42 0.43 10.35
N ASN A 65 5.44 1.69 9.95
CA ASN A 65 5.83 2.80 10.82
C ASN A 65 4.89 3.98 10.57
N PHE A 66 4.19 4.42 11.62
CA PHE A 66 3.31 5.59 11.61
C PHE A 66 3.68 6.57 12.73
N ALA A 67 4.99 6.73 12.96
CA ALA A 67 5.63 7.65 13.92
C ALA A 67 5.01 7.66 15.33
N ASN A 68 4.05 8.55 15.60
CA ASN A 68 3.40 8.71 16.90
C ASN A 68 2.04 7.98 17.04
N GLN A 69 1.59 7.26 16.01
CA GLN A 69 0.22 6.75 15.87
C GLN A 69 0.09 5.25 16.13
N CYS A 70 1.19 4.49 16.12
CA CYS A 70 1.19 3.06 16.41
C CYS A 70 2.48 2.63 17.13
N GLY A 71 2.37 1.60 17.98
CA GLY A 71 3.48 1.13 18.82
C GLY A 71 3.14 -0.03 19.77
N GLY A 72 1.98 -0.68 19.59
CA GLY A 72 1.71 -2.00 20.14
C GLY A 72 2.07 -3.06 19.09
N THR A 73 2.43 -4.27 19.51
CA THR A 73 2.66 -5.42 18.62
C THR A 73 1.61 -6.49 18.84
N PHE A 74 1.54 -7.48 17.94
CA PHE A 74 0.85 -8.73 18.22
C PHE A 74 1.50 -9.47 19.41
N PRO A 75 0.78 -10.39 20.09
CA PRO A 75 1.30 -11.06 21.29
C PRO A 75 2.47 -12.03 21.04
N ASP A 76 2.55 -12.58 19.83
CA ASP A 76 3.47 -13.67 19.46
C ASP A 76 4.46 -13.28 18.34
N SER A 77 4.47 -12.01 17.89
CA SER A 77 5.41 -11.47 16.90
C SER A 77 5.75 -9.99 17.15
N ASP A 78 6.82 -9.49 16.52
CA ASP A 78 7.24 -8.08 16.58
C ASP A 78 6.46 -7.18 15.59
N LEU A 79 5.49 -7.71 14.84
CA LEU A 79 4.66 -6.94 13.89
C LEU A 79 3.75 -5.98 14.66
N LEU A 80 3.71 -4.71 14.25
CA LEU A 80 2.83 -3.72 14.87
C LEU A 80 1.34 -4.05 14.66
N HIS A 81 0.56 -3.87 15.73
CA HIS A 81 -0.91 -3.91 15.73
C HIS A 81 -1.43 -2.49 15.97
N CYS A 82 -2.18 -1.98 14.99
CA CYS A 82 -2.58 -0.57 14.87
C CYS A 82 -4.11 -0.45 14.74
N ASP A 83 -4.84 -1.05 15.68
CA ASP A 83 -6.31 -1.08 15.78
C ASP A 83 -7.00 0.27 15.49
N PHE A 84 -6.55 1.35 16.13
CA PHE A 84 -7.09 2.71 15.92
C PHE A 84 -6.89 3.24 14.49
N ILE A 85 -5.85 2.80 13.78
CA ILE A 85 -5.64 3.14 12.36
C ILE A 85 -6.63 2.34 11.50
N GLY A 86 -6.94 1.09 11.89
CA GLY A 86 -8.03 0.30 11.28
C GLY A 86 -9.41 0.97 11.43
N GLU A 87 -9.73 1.50 12.61
CA GLU A 87 -10.94 2.32 12.81
C GLU A 87 -10.96 3.57 11.90
N ASP A 88 -9.82 4.25 11.79
CA ASP A 88 -9.73 5.48 11.00
C ASP A 88 -9.77 5.23 9.49
N ILE A 89 -9.15 4.16 8.97
CA ILE A 89 -9.26 3.75 7.56
C ILE A 89 -10.73 3.59 7.17
N LYS A 90 -11.51 2.85 7.98
CA LYS A 90 -12.95 2.63 7.76
C LYS A 90 -13.74 3.94 7.87
N THR A 91 -13.30 4.86 8.73
CA THR A 91 -13.89 6.21 8.86
C THR A 91 -13.64 7.06 7.61
N CYS A 92 -12.40 7.12 7.12
CA CYS A 92 -12.02 7.79 5.87
C CYS A 92 -12.81 7.25 4.66
N GLN A 93 -12.90 5.92 4.54
CA GLN A 93 -13.69 5.28 3.48
C GLN A 93 -15.18 5.62 3.57
N SER A 94 -15.75 5.72 4.78
CA SER A 94 -17.15 6.16 4.97
C SER A 94 -17.39 7.63 4.58
N LEU A 95 -16.33 8.46 4.57
CA LEU A 95 -16.30 9.85 4.10
C LEU A 95 -15.90 9.98 2.62
N GLY A 96 -15.85 8.85 1.89
CA GLY A 96 -15.56 8.79 0.45
C GLY A 96 -14.09 8.94 0.08
N LYS A 97 -13.17 8.92 1.05
CA LYS A 97 -11.72 8.99 0.81
C LYS A 97 -11.19 7.63 0.36
N LYS A 98 -10.24 7.64 -0.58
CA LYS A 98 -9.45 6.43 -0.91
C LYS A 98 -8.25 6.36 0.03
N VAL A 99 -7.98 5.22 0.64
CA VAL A 99 -6.85 5.04 1.57
C VAL A 99 -5.95 3.91 1.09
N LEU A 100 -4.77 4.25 0.55
CA LEU A 100 -3.78 3.28 0.08
C LEU A 100 -2.68 3.10 1.14
N LEU A 101 -2.11 1.89 1.25
CA LEU A 101 -0.89 1.68 2.04
C LEU A 101 0.33 1.99 1.17
N SER A 102 1.17 2.92 1.60
CA SER A 102 2.40 3.27 0.89
C SER A 102 3.57 2.39 1.35
N LEU A 103 4.28 1.81 0.39
CA LEU A 103 5.45 0.97 0.59
C LEU A 103 6.71 1.82 0.39
N GLY A 104 7.69 1.66 1.28
CA GLY A 104 9.02 2.27 1.15
C GLY A 104 9.23 3.50 2.03
N GLY A 105 9.45 4.65 1.40
CA GLY A 105 9.85 5.92 1.98
C GLY A 105 11.36 6.03 2.27
N ALA A 106 11.84 7.24 2.54
CA ALA A 106 13.26 7.57 2.72
C ALA A 106 14.01 6.82 3.84
N ILE A 107 13.30 6.11 4.74
CA ILE A 107 13.91 5.36 5.84
C ILE A 107 13.23 4.00 5.99
N GLY A 108 13.95 2.93 5.68
CA GLY A 108 13.44 1.56 5.78
C GLY A 108 14.46 0.51 5.34
N THR A 109 14.08 -0.76 5.44
CA THR A 109 14.85 -1.93 4.97
C THR A 109 14.00 -2.70 3.97
N TYR A 110 14.03 -2.30 2.71
CA TYR A 110 13.15 -2.84 1.67
C TYR A 110 13.83 -3.14 0.33
N GLY A 111 13.22 -4.05 -0.42
CA GLY A 111 13.63 -4.47 -1.77
C GLY A 111 13.52 -5.98 -1.99
N PHE A 112 13.68 -6.44 -3.22
CA PHE A 112 13.55 -7.86 -3.58
C PHE A 112 14.80 -8.40 -4.27
N ASP A 113 15.27 -9.57 -3.81
CA ASP A 113 16.37 -10.31 -4.47
C ASP A 113 16.06 -10.72 -5.92
N ASN A 114 14.77 -10.86 -6.27
CA ASN A 114 14.31 -11.31 -7.59
C ASN A 114 12.80 -11.09 -7.76
N GLU A 115 12.34 -11.12 -9.02
CA GLU A 115 10.92 -11.03 -9.42
C GLU A 115 10.00 -12.01 -8.67
N LYS A 116 10.48 -13.21 -8.31
CA LYS A 116 9.63 -14.24 -7.68
C LYS A 116 9.35 -13.91 -6.22
N SER A 117 10.32 -13.44 -5.44
CA SER A 117 10.05 -13.01 -4.06
C SER A 117 9.13 -11.79 -4.02
N ALA A 118 9.21 -10.90 -5.02
CA ALA A 118 8.27 -9.81 -5.20
C ALA A 118 6.85 -10.30 -5.56
N THR A 119 6.74 -11.25 -6.49
CA THR A 119 5.46 -11.89 -6.87
C THR A 119 4.81 -12.59 -5.66
N ASP A 120 5.59 -13.37 -4.90
CA ASP A 120 5.12 -14.07 -3.69
C ASP A 120 4.67 -13.08 -2.60
N PHE A 121 5.28 -11.89 -2.52
CA PHE A 121 4.92 -10.87 -1.53
C PHE A 121 3.54 -10.24 -1.76
N ALA A 122 2.97 -10.36 -2.97
CA ALA A 122 1.59 -9.95 -3.23
C ALA A 122 0.57 -10.71 -2.36
N ASP A 123 0.81 -12.00 -2.07
CA ASP A 123 -0.02 -12.77 -1.13
C ASP A 123 0.09 -12.22 0.31
N VAL A 124 1.27 -11.76 0.74
CA VAL A 124 1.47 -11.19 2.08
C VAL A 124 0.70 -9.87 2.22
N LEU A 125 0.85 -8.96 1.27
CA LEU A 125 0.13 -7.68 1.26
C LEU A 125 -1.39 -7.88 1.20
N TRP A 126 -1.85 -8.79 0.34
CA TRP A 126 -3.27 -9.07 0.17
C TRP A 126 -3.90 -9.70 1.42
N ASN A 127 -3.20 -10.61 2.09
CA ASN A 127 -3.72 -11.29 3.29
C ASN A 127 -3.65 -10.42 4.55
N LYS A 128 -2.63 -9.56 4.71
CA LYS A 128 -2.47 -8.71 5.90
C LYS A 128 -3.15 -7.34 5.83
N PHE A 129 -3.32 -6.76 4.63
CA PHE A 129 -3.86 -5.41 4.44
C PHE A 129 -5.01 -5.34 3.41
N GLY A 130 -4.95 -6.18 2.38
CA GLY A 130 -5.99 -6.30 1.35
C GLY A 130 -7.19 -7.15 1.76
N GLY A 131 -7.96 -7.62 0.78
CA GLY A 131 -9.17 -8.43 0.96
C GLY A 131 -8.93 -9.92 1.25
N GLY A 132 -7.68 -10.35 1.42
CA GLY A 132 -7.32 -11.69 1.87
C GLY A 132 -7.51 -11.89 3.39
N CYS A 133 -6.91 -12.93 3.96
CA CYS A 133 -7.07 -13.27 5.38
C CYS A 133 -5.76 -13.73 6.03
N ASP A 134 -5.50 -13.24 7.23
CA ASP A 134 -4.34 -13.55 8.08
C ASP A 134 -4.78 -13.41 9.55
N ASP A 135 -4.12 -14.10 10.49
CA ASP A 135 -4.41 -13.98 11.93
C ASP A 135 -3.77 -12.71 12.54
N GLU A 136 -2.72 -12.15 11.91
CA GLU A 136 -2.02 -10.94 12.32
C GLU A 136 -2.15 -9.86 11.24
N ARG A 137 -3.30 -9.18 11.21
CA ARG A 137 -3.59 -8.04 10.31
C ARG A 137 -3.39 -6.71 11.05
N PRO A 138 -2.38 -5.88 10.72
CA PRO A 138 -2.08 -4.65 11.47
C PRO A 138 -3.22 -3.63 11.60
N PHE A 139 -4.26 -3.72 10.76
CA PHE A 139 -5.44 -2.85 10.80
C PHE A 139 -6.75 -3.63 11.08
N ASP A 140 -6.66 -4.81 11.71
CA ASP A 140 -7.77 -5.72 11.97
C ASP A 140 -8.62 -6.04 10.72
N ASP A 141 -9.92 -5.77 10.77
CA ASP A 141 -10.90 -5.98 9.69
C ASP A 141 -10.91 -4.86 8.63
N ALA A 142 -10.08 -3.82 8.77
CA ALA A 142 -9.96 -2.79 7.74
C ALA A 142 -9.25 -3.35 6.49
N VAL A 143 -9.71 -2.90 5.32
CA VAL A 143 -9.19 -3.31 4.02
C VAL A 143 -8.83 -2.05 3.23
N VAL A 144 -7.55 -1.85 2.93
CA VAL A 144 -7.07 -0.68 2.18
C VAL A 144 -7.67 -0.63 0.77
N ASP A 145 -7.72 0.55 0.17
CA ASP A 145 -8.19 0.76 -1.21
C ASP A 145 -7.11 0.49 -2.26
N GLY A 146 -5.90 0.13 -1.85
CA GLY A 146 -4.81 -0.15 -2.76
C GLY A 146 -3.43 -0.05 -2.11
N PHE A 147 -2.41 -0.08 -2.96
CA PHE A 147 -1.01 0.03 -2.56
C PHE A 147 -0.32 1.12 -3.39
N ASP A 148 0.54 1.88 -2.73
CA ASP A 148 1.33 2.95 -3.31
C ASP A 148 2.82 2.59 -3.20
N PHE A 149 3.61 2.90 -4.23
CA PHE A 149 5.02 2.54 -4.34
C PHE A 149 5.90 3.80 -4.26
N ASP A 150 6.28 4.17 -3.04
CA ASP A 150 7.19 5.29 -2.73
C ASP A 150 8.59 4.76 -2.47
N ILE A 151 9.20 4.20 -3.52
CA ILE A 151 10.51 3.54 -3.41
C ILE A 151 11.60 4.58 -3.62
N GLU A 152 12.30 4.95 -2.54
CA GLU A 152 13.36 5.97 -2.56
C GLU A 152 14.79 5.38 -2.49
N SER A 153 14.92 4.06 -2.39
CA SER A 153 16.22 3.40 -2.21
C SER A 153 16.22 1.93 -2.64
N GLY A 154 17.40 1.29 -2.59
CA GLY A 154 17.58 -0.10 -2.97
C GLY A 154 17.79 -0.29 -4.48
N ALA A 155 17.23 -1.37 -5.03
CA ALA A 155 17.15 -1.65 -6.45
C ALA A 155 15.67 -1.63 -6.90
N ASP A 156 15.45 -1.39 -8.18
CA ASP A 156 14.16 -1.39 -8.90
C ASP A 156 13.53 -2.79 -9.09
N THR A 157 14.31 -3.85 -8.81
CA THR A 157 13.93 -5.25 -9.01
C THR A 157 12.62 -5.63 -8.33
N GLY A 158 11.67 -6.16 -9.10
CA GLY A 158 10.51 -6.88 -8.60
C GLY A 158 9.22 -6.06 -8.44
N TYR A 159 9.28 -4.73 -8.40
CA TYR A 159 8.09 -3.91 -8.13
C TYR A 159 7.01 -4.03 -9.21
N ALA A 160 7.40 -4.13 -10.49
CA ALA A 160 6.46 -4.36 -11.58
C ALA A 160 5.71 -5.69 -11.41
N GLN A 161 6.42 -6.77 -11.05
CA GLN A 161 5.87 -8.12 -10.94
C GLN A 161 5.00 -8.28 -9.67
N LEU A 162 5.38 -7.63 -8.57
CA LEU A 162 4.53 -7.44 -7.38
C LEU A 162 3.23 -6.70 -7.72
N ALA A 163 3.32 -5.59 -8.45
CA ALA A 163 2.16 -4.79 -8.84
C ALA A 163 1.23 -5.53 -9.83
N ILE A 164 1.78 -6.33 -10.74
CA ILE A 164 1.01 -7.25 -11.61
C ILE A 164 0.28 -8.30 -10.77
N ALA A 165 0.96 -8.98 -9.85
CA ALA A 165 0.34 -9.97 -8.97
C ALA A 165 -0.75 -9.36 -8.06
N LEU A 166 -0.57 -8.12 -7.60
CA LEU A 166 -1.62 -7.38 -6.89
C LEU A 166 -2.85 -7.11 -7.78
N ARG A 167 -2.67 -6.77 -9.05
CA ARG A 167 -3.82 -6.65 -10.00
C ARG A 167 -4.55 -7.97 -10.19
N GLU A 168 -3.87 -9.12 -10.12
CA GLU A 168 -4.53 -10.43 -10.14
C GLU A 168 -5.40 -10.62 -8.87
N LYS A 169 -4.88 -10.31 -7.67
CA LYS A 169 -5.67 -10.36 -6.43
C LYS A 169 -6.88 -9.42 -6.46
N PHE A 170 -6.70 -8.21 -7.00
CA PHE A 170 -7.79 -7.25 -7.15
C PHE A 170 -8.89 -7.71 -8.11
N ALA A 171 -8.63 -8.70 -8.98
CA ALA A 171 -9.64 -9.32 -9.83
C ALA A 171 -10.39 -10.47 -9.15
N GLU A 172 -9.91 -10.98 -8.00
CA GLU A 172 -10.59 -12.01 -7.20
C GLU A 172 -11.72 -11.41 -6.33
N ASP A 173 -11.55 -10.18 -5.83
CA ASP A 173 -12.56 -9.47 -5.04
C ASP A 173 -13.35 -8.46 -5.88
N SER A 174 -14.68 -8.65 -5.93
CA SER A 174 -15.62 -7.79 -6.66
C SER A 174 -16.46 -6.88 -5.74
N SER A 175 -16.13 -6.81 -4.44
CA SER A 175 -16.87 -6.00 -3.45
C SER A 175 -16.53 -4.51 -3.52
N LYS A 176 -15.31 -4.16 -3.93
CA LYS A 176 -14.79 -2.79 -4.09
C LYS A 176 -13.81 -2.71 -5.25
N SER A 177 -13.51 -1.50 -5.72
CA SER A 177 -12.38 -1.26 -6.61
C SER A 177 -11.11 -1.04 -5.80
N TYR A 178 -9.98 -1.50 -6.35
CA TYR A 178 -8.66 -1.34 -5.75
C TYR A 178 -7.71 -0.63 -6.71
N TYR A 179 -6.80 0.16 -6.17
CA TYR A 179 -5.92 1.06 -6.91
C TYR A 179 -4.44 0.70 -6.74
N LEU A 180 -3.62 1.06 -7.72
CA LEU A 180 -2.15 1.08 -7.59
C LEU A 180 -1.60 2.45 -7.99
N SER A 181 -0.56 2.88 -7.29
CA SER A 181 0.15 4.13 -7.61
C SER A 181 1.65 4.04 -7.30
N ALA A 182 2.41 5.02 -7.78
CA ALA A 182 3.83 5.15 -7.48
C ALA A 182 4.19 6.63 -7.27
N ALA A 183 5.24 6.89 -6.51
CA ALA A 183 5.68 8.23 -6.14
C ALA A 183 7.10 8.57 -6.66
N PRO A 184 7.35 8.53 -7.98
CA PRO A 184 8.67 8.82 -8.55
C PRO A 184 9.13 10.23 -8.21
N GLN A 185 10.44 10.43 -8.12
CA GLN A 185 11.01 11.77 -8.11
C GLN A 185 10.82 12.43 -9.49
N CYS A 186 10.81 13.77 -9.57
CA CYS A 186 10.57 14.46 -10.86
C CYS A 186 11.61 14.15 -11.96
N VAL A 187 12.74 13.54 -11.62
CA VAL A 187 13.79 13.12 -12.57
C VAL A 187 13.26 11.96 -13.42
N TYR A 188 13.31 12.10 -14.75
CA TYR A 188 12.78 11.10 -15.68
C TYR A 188 13.90 10.48 -16.55
N PRO A 189 13.96 9.13 -16.69
CA PRO A 189 13.18 8.14 -15.94
C PRO A 189 13.58 8.14 -14.45
N ASP A 190 12.64 7.74 -13.59
CA ASP A 190 12.91 7.53 -12.17
C ASP A 190 13.78 6.26 -11.98
N ALA A 191 14.63 6.27 -10.95
CA ALA A 191 15.65 5.24 -10.73
C ALA A 191 15.16 4.02 -9.92
N TYR A 192 13.96 4.05 -9.37
CA TYR A 192 13.43 3.03 -8.44
C TYR A 192 12.08 2.47 -8.88
N VAL A 193 11.20 3.31 -9.41
CA VAL A 193 9.87 2.91 -9.96
C VAL A 193 9.79 3.03 -11.48
N GLY A 194 10.91 3.29 -12.17
CA GLY A 194 10.96 3.46 -13.63
C GLY A 194 10.46 2.25 -14.42
N GLU A 195 10.79 1.01 -14.00
CA GLU A 195 10.24 -0.23 -14.59
C GLU A 195 8.75 -0.36 -14.29
N LEU A 196 8.37 -0.20 -13.02
CA LEU A 196 6.99 -0.30 -12.53
C LEU A 196 6.02 0.60 -13.32
N ILE A 197 6.34 1.89 -13.52
CA ILE A 197 5.46 2.79 -14.26
C ILE A 197 5.40 2.47 -15.76
N ALA A 198 6.45 1.85 -16.32
CA ALA A 198 6.55 1.53 -17.75
C ALA A 198 5.81 0.24 -18.11
N GLU A 199 5.77 -0.76 -17.22
CA GLU A 199 5.16 -2.06 -17.48
C GLU A 199 3.72 -2.19 -16.93
N VAL A 200 3.39 -1.51 -15.83
CA VAL A 200 2.13 -1.78 -15.09
C VAL A 200 1.09 -0.67 -15.30
N PRO A 201 -0.19 -1.01 -15.54
CA PRO A 201 -1.27 -0.04 -15.60
C PRO A 201 -1.60 0.49 -14.20
N LEU A 202 -0.91 1.53 -13.75
CA LEU A 202 -1.20 2.26 -12.50
C LEU A 202 -2.40 3.22 -12.65
N ASP A 203 -3.05 3.55 -11.53
CA ASP A 203 -4.16 4.52 -11.48
C ASP A 203 -3.68 5.96 -11.28
N TYR A 204 -2.69 6.15 -10.39
CA TYR A 204 -2.15 7.45 -10.02
C TYR A 204 -0.61 7.43 -10.05
N ILE A 205 0.02 8.58 -10.32
CA ILE A 205 1.47 8.78 -10.14
C ILE A 205 1.70 10.10 -9.42
N PHE A 206 2.31 10.04 -8.23
CA PHE A 206 2.51 11.14 -7.29
C PHE A 206 3.92 11.73 -7.43
N ILE A 207 4.18 12.41 -8.55
CA ILE A 207 5.52 12.85 -8.96
C ILE A 207 6.07 13.89 -7.97
N GLN A 208 7.17 13.59 -7.29
CA GLN A 208 7.78 14.47 -6.29
C GLN A 208 8.53 15.64 -6.97
N PHE A 209 7.87 16.78 -7.15
CA PHE A 209 8.45 18.01 -7.71
C PHE A 209 9.13 18.87 -6.62
N TYR A 210 9.94 18.22 -5.78
CA TYR A 210 10.73 18.81 -4.70
C TYR A 210 12.05 18.06 -4.51
N ASN A 211 12.93 18.56 -3.64
CA ASN A 211 14.31 18.07 -3.40
C ASN A 211 15.25 17.97 -4.64
N ASN A 212 14.77 18.27 -5.85
CA ASN A 212 15.45 18.01 -7.12
C ASN A 212 15.50 19.25 -8.04
N TYR A 213 16.37 19.23 -9.05
CA TYR A 213 16.52 20.33 -10.01
C TYR A 213 15.24 20.64 -10.81
N CYS A 214 14.36 19.64 -10.96
CA CYS A 214 13.09 19.70 -11.66
C CYS A 214 11.90 20.10 -10.78
N GLN A 215 12.15 20.55 -9.53
CA GLN A 215 11.12 21.07 -8.64
C GLN A 215 10.30 22.22 -9.26
N VAL A 216 9.14 22.54 -8.67
CA VAL A 216 8.16 23.51 -9.20
C VAL A 216 8.76 24.87 -9.61
N LYS A 217 9.70 25.43 -8.82
CA LYS A 217 10.41 26.69 -9.14
C LYS A 217 11.83 26.48 -9.72
N GLY A 218 12.09 25.29 -10.23
CA GLY A 218 13.30 24.90 -10.96
C GLY A 218 12.99 24.61 -12.43
N SER A 219 13.57 23.54 -12.98
CA SER A 219 13.28 23.05 -14.34
C SER A 219 12.05 22.13 -14.34
N PHE A 220 10.89 22.66 -13.96
CA PHE A 220 9.62 21.93 -13.87
C PHE A 220 9.30 21.22 -15.19
N ASN A 221 9.29 19.88 -15.17
CA ASN A 221 9.31 19.01 -16.36
C ASN A 221 8.05 18.13 -16.47
N PHE A 222 6.91 18.61 -16.00
CA PHE A 222 5.63 17.90 -16.13
C PHE A 222 5.30 17.53 -17.58
N ASP A 223 5.75 18.35 -18.54
CA ASP A 223 5.68 18.08 -19.99
C ASP A 223 6.33 16.74 -20.42
N THR A 224 7.30 16.26 -19.65
CA THR A 224 8.01 15.00 -19.88
C THR A 224 7.21 13.82 -19.33
N TRP A 225 6.56 14.03 -18.17
CA TRP A 225 5.65 13.07 -17.55
C TRP A 225 4.34 12.91 -18.32
N GLN A 226 3.79 13.99 -18.89
CA GLN A 226 2.64 13.93 -19.80
C GLN A 226 2.96 13.15 -21.08
N LYS A 227 4.14 13.34 -21.69
CA LYS A 227 4.59 12.55 -22.86
C LYS A 227 4.77 11.06 -22.54
N PHE A 228 5.18 10.73 -21.31
CA PHE A 228 5.16 9.35 -20.83
C PHE A 228 3.72 8.82 -20.75
N ALA A 229 2.80 9.58 -20.13
CA ALA A 229 1.40 9.18 -19.94
C ALA A 229 0.63 8.94 -21.25
N GLU A 230 0.96 9.63 -22.34
CA GLU A 230 0.47 9.33 -23.71
C GLU A 230 0.77 7.89 -24.17
N SER A 231 1.75 7.23 -23.55
CA SER A 231 2.21 5.86 -23.86
C SER A 231 2.11 4.87 -22.68
N ALA A 232 1.59 5.30 -21.53
CA ALA A 232 1.55 4.47 -20.32
C ALA A 232 0.58 3.28 -20.46
N PRO A 233 0.83 2.14 -19.77
CA PRO A 233 -0.03 0.95 -19.87
C PRO A 233 -1.49 1.19 -19.45
N ASN A 234 -1.75 2.17 -18.57
CA ASN A 234 -3.07 2.76 -18.39
C ASN A 234 -3.13 4.12 -19.12
N PRO A 235 -3.89 4.27 -20.23
CA PRO A 235 -4.01 5.55 -20.93
C PRO A 235 -4.78 6.61 -20.13
N ASN A 236 -5.45 6.23 -19.03
CA ASN A 236 -6.14 7.12 -18.10
C ASN A 236 -5.36 7.27 -16.78
N VAL A 237 -4.04 7.03 -16.77
CA VAL A 237 -3.21 7.27 -15.58
C VAL A 237 -3.27 8.74 -15.19
N GLN A 238 -3.41 9.00 -13.89
CA GLN A 238 -3.59 10.34 -13.34
C GLN A 238 -2.29 10.82 -12.69
N LEU A 239 -1.69 11.86 -13.27
CA LEU A 239 -0.46 12.49 -12.82
C LEU A 239 -0.77 13.61 -11.82
N PHE A 240 -0.09 13.59 -10.68
CA PHE A 240 -0.19 14.61 -9.64
C PHE A 240 1.11 15.39 -9.54
N VAL A 241 1.00 16.68 -9.24
CA VAL A 241 2.13 17.53 -8.86
C VAL A 241 2.39 17.39 -7.36
N GLY A 242 3.39 16.61 -6.98
CA GLY A 242 3.78 16.43 -5.58
C GLY A 242 4.61 17.60 -5.05
N VAL A 243 4.20 18.17 -3.92
CA VAL A 243 4.88 19.28 -3.23
C VAL A 243 4.94 19.08 -1.71
N PRO A 244 5.87 19.73 -0.99
CA PRO A 244 5.88 19.73 0.46
C PRO A 244 4.64 20.45 1.02
N GLY A 245 4.03 19.91 2.07
CA GLY A 245 2.84 20.44 2.72
C GLY A 245 3.07 21.75 3.50
N GLY A 246 4.31 22.21 3.62
CA GLY A 246 4.66 23.47 4.26
C GLY A 246 6.18 23.67 4.40
N PRO A 247 6.63 24.73 5.11
CA PRO A 247 8.05 25.00 5.36
C PRO A 247 8.72 23.96 6.27
N ASN A 248 9.78 23.31 5.80
CA ASN A 248 10.57 22.32 6.55
C ASN A 248 12.07 22.60 6.39
N ASP A 249 12.90 22.34 7.40
CA ASP A 249 14.35 22.57 7.33
C ASP A 249 15.12 21.48 6.58
N LYS A 250 14.48 20.33 6.33
CA LYS A 250 15.06 19.15 5.66
C LYS A 250 14.55 18.92 4.24
N ILE A 251 13.56 19.69 3.79
CA ILE A 251 12.86 19.47 2.51
C ILE A 251 13.00 20.74 1.65
N GLY A 252 13.74 20.63 0.55
CA GLY A 252 13.87 21.70 -0.44
C GLY A 252 12.71 21.69 -1.43
N GLY A 253 12.39 22.85 -2.02
CA GLY A 253 11.33 22.95 -3.04
C GLY A 253 9.93 23.24 -2.50
N VAL A 254 9.83 23.70 -1.25
CA VAL A 254 8.61 24.30 -0.69
C VAL A 254 8.16 25.48 -1.57
N VAL A 255 6.86 25.57 -1.85
CA VAL A 255 6.23 26.65 -2.62
C VAL A 255 5.07 27.26 -1.83
N ASN A 256 4.75 28.52 -2.11
CA ASN A 256 3.51 29.15 -1.64
C ASN A 256 2.35 28.97 -2.63
N GLN A 257 1.15 29.43 -2.25
CA GLN A 257 -0.08 29.34 -3.06
C GLN A 257 0.08 29.98 -4.45
N GLU A 258 0.64 31.19 -4.51
CA GLU A 258 0.86 31.90 -5.78
C GLU A 258 1.86 31.18 -6.68
N GLU A 259 2.93 30.63 -6.09
CA GLU A 259 3.97 29.88 -6.79
C GLU A 259 3.50 28.54 -7.36
N LEU A 260 2.61 27.84 -6.65
CA LEU A 260 1.97 26.63 -7.15
C LEU A 260 0.92 26.95 -8.22
N ALA A 261 0.11 28.00 -8.03
CA ALA A 261 -0.87 28.44 -9.02
C ALA A 261 -0.22 28.81 -10.36
N GLU A 262 0.91 29.53 -10.33
CA GLU A 262 1.71 29.84 -11.53
C GLU A 262 2.13 28.57 -12.30
N ALA A 263 2.45 27.48 -11.61
CA ALA A 263 2.88 26.23 -12.23
C ALA A 263 1.69 25.41 -12.76
N LEU A 264 0.62 25.23 -11.97
CA LEU A 264 -0.55 24.47 -12.39
C LEU A 264 -1.27 25.10 -13.59
N GLU A 265 -1.30 26.44 -13.69
CA GLU A 265 -1.84 27.16 -14.86
C GLU A 265 -1.10 26.80 -16.16
N THR A 266 0.19 26.41 -16.11
CA THR A 266 0.94 25.99 -17.31
C THR A 266 0.58 24.59 -17.82
N ILE A 267 -0.01 23.74 -16.96
CA ILE A 267 -0.31 22.33 -17.26
C ILE A 267 -1.82 22.02 -17.21
N LYS A 268 -2.69 23.00 -16.93
CA LYS A 268 -4.14 22.81 -16.74
C LYS A 268 -4.88 22.17 -17.93
N CYS A 269 -4.25 22.10 -19.10
CA CYS A 269 -4.80 21.48 -20.30
C CYS A 269 -4.14 20.13 -20.68
N ASP A 270 -3.16 19.66 -19.91
CA ASP A 270 -2.51 18.36 -20.12
C ASP A 270 -3.46 17.23 -19.68
N SER A 271 -3.74 16.28 -20.58
CA SER A 271 -4.88 15.35 -20.44
C SER A 271 -4.81 14.40 -19.26
N ASN A 272 -3.62 14.20 -18.68
CA ASN A 272 -3.38 13.31 -17.56
C ASN A 272 -3.11 14.06 -16.26
N PHE A 273 -3.13 15.41 -16.24
CA PHE A 273 -3.08 16.17 -15.00
C PHE A 273 -4.36 15.97 -14.17
N ALA A 274 -4.18 15.56 -12.91
CA ALA A 274 -5.28 15.21 -12.02
C ALA A 274 -5.30 15.99 -10.69
N GLY A 275 -4.24 16.75 -10.36
CA GLY A 275 -4.19 17.57 -9.15
C GLY A 275 -2.84 17.53 -8.44
N VAL A 276 -2.87 17.58 -7.10
CA VAL A 276 -1.69 17.83 -6.26
C VAL A 276 -1.55 16.74 -5.20
N SER A 277 -0.32 16.28 -4.94
CA SER A 277 -0.01 15.44 -3.78
C SER A 277 0.82 16.20 -2.74
N LEU A 278 0.54 16.00 -1.45
CA LEU A 278 1.11 16.76 -0.35
C LEU A 278 1.88 15.87 0.63
N TRP A 279 3.17 16.18 0.82
CA TRP A 279 4.05 15.56 1.81
C TRP A 279 4.27 16.50 3.00
N ASP A 280 3.67 16.34 4.17
CA ASP A 280 2.66 15.36 4.58
C ASP A 280 1.47 16.07 5.28
N ALA A 281 0.48 15.31 5.76
CA ALA A 281 -0.70 15.82 6.48
C ALA A 281 -0.34 16.63 7.73
N SER A 282 0.77 16.32 8.41
CA SER A 282 1.20 17.06 9.60
C SER A 282 1.67 18.47 9.25
N GLY A 283 2.13 18.71 8.01
CA GLY A 283 2.45 20.04 7.48
C GLY A 283 1.25 20.70 6.81
N ALA A 284 0.58 19.99 5.90
CA ALA A 284 -0.48 20.53 5.03
C ALA A 284 -1.68 21.14 5.78
N TYR A 285 -1.92 20.71 7.02
CA TYR A 285 -3.00 21.22 7.88
C TYR A 285 -2.56 22.35 8.82
N GLN A 286 -1.29 22.77 8.81
CA GLN A 286 -0.82 23.91 9.60
C GLN A 286 -1.01 25.23 8.83
N ASP A 287 -1.46 26.28 9.54
CA ASP A 287 -1.41 27.66 9.06
C ASP A 287 0.01 28.22 9.25
N CYS A 288 0.87 27.97 8.26
CA CYS A 288 2.29 28.35 8.32
C CYS A 288 2.59 29.80 7.92
N ASP A 289 1.69 30.45 7.17
CA ASP A 289 1.91 31.79 6.60
C ASP A 289 0.86 32.84 6.99
N GLY A 290 -0.20 32.44 7.71
CA GLY A 290 -1.30 33.31 8.14
C GLY A 290 -2.44 33.43 7.12
N LYS A 291 -2.46 32.58 6.08
CA LYS A 291 -3.58 32.47 5.13
C LYS A 291 -4.50 31.28 5.42
N GLY A 292 -4.15 30.39 6.35
CA GLY A 292 -4.85 29.13 6.62
C GLY A 292 -4.05 27.90 6.20
N ALA A 293 -4.61 26.71 6.41
CA ALA A 293 -3.95 25.44 6.09
C ALA A 293 -3.55 25.37 4.61
N PHE A 294 -2.34 24.91 4.30
CA PHE A 294 -1.87 24.82 2.91
C PHE A 294 -2.75 23.90 2.05
N LEU A 295 -3.34 22.84 2.63
CA LEU A 295 -4.36 22.02 1.96
C LEU A 295 -5.52 22.85 1.40
N ASP A 296 -6.03 23.80 2.19
CA ASP A 296 -7.15 24.66 1.79
C ASP A 296 -6.70 25.66 0.72
N GLN A 297 -5.47 26.20 0.87
CA GLN A 297 -4.85 27.05 -0.14
C GLN A 297 -4.68 26.33 -1.49
N VAL A 298 -4.35 25.03 -1.48
CA VAL A 298 -4.26 24.19 -2.70
C VAL A 298 -5.64 23.90 -3.28
N ARG A 299 -6.66 23.63 -2.44
CA ARG A 299 -8.04 23.47 -2.88
C ARG A 299 -8.57 24.74 -3.57
N ASP A 300 -8.30 25.91 -3.00
CA ASP A 300 -8.65 27.21 -3.60
C ASP A 300 -8.03 27.39 -4.99
N ILE A 301 -6.78 26.95 -5.23
CA ILE A 301 -6.16 26.96 -6.57
C ILE A 301 -6.92 26.01 -7.50
N LEU A 302 -7.09 24.76 -7.05
CA LEU A 302 -7.67 23.68 -7.84
C LEU A 302 -9.12 23.91 -8.26
N ASP A 303 -9.88 24.69 -7.48
CA ASP A 303 -11.26 25.08 -7.77
C ASP A 303 -11.38 26.32 -8.68
N ILE A 304 -10.29 27.10 -8.89
CA ILE A 304 -10.27 28.26 -9.80
C ILE A 304 -9.51 28.02 -11.13
N LEU A 305 -8.84 26.89 -11.31
CA LEU A 305 -8.19 26.52 -12.57
C LEU A 305 -9.23 26.32 -13.69
N ASP A 306 -9.35 27.30 -14.59
CA ASP A 306 -10.26 27.21 -15.73
C ASP A 306 -9.75 26.20 -16.77
N THR A 307 -10.26 24.98 -16.68
CA THR A 307 -10.05 23.88 -17.64
C THR A 307 -11.12 23.84 -18.75
N GLU A 308 -12.13 24.73 -18.72
CA GLU A 308 -13.10 24.86 -19.80
C GLU A 308 -12.47 25.55 -21.02
N GLU A 309 -11.52 26.48 -20.81
CA GLU A 309 -10.70 27.07 -21.89
C GLU A 309 -10.02 26.00 -22.76
N CYS A 310 -9.48 24.94 -22.14
CA CYS A 310 -8.81 23.85 -22.83
C CYS A 310 -9.70 23.15 -23.88
N LYS A 311 -11.03 23.12 -23.63
CA LYS A 311 -12.03 22.51 -24.52
C LYS A 311 -12.34 23.37 -25.75
N ALA A 312 -11.97 24.66 -25.74
CA ALA A 312 -12.15 25.55 -26.88
C ALA A 312 -11.15 25.25 -28.02
N SER A 313 -9.89 24.97 -27.68
CA SER A 313 -8.82 24.71 -28.66
C SER A 313 -9.10 23.53 -29.58
N ILE A 314 -9.72 22.46 -29.07
CA ILE A 314 -10.02 21.23 -29.82
C ILE A 314 -11.10 21.48 -30.90
N LYS A 315 -12.03 22.42 -30.70
CA LYS A 315 -13.08 22.76 -31.67
C LYS A 315 -12.58 23.53 -32.90
N SER A 316 -11.32 23.95 -32.93
CA SER A 316 -10.73 24.71 -34.05
C SER A 316 -10.39 23.85 -35.27
N LEU A 317 -10.36 22.51 -35.13
CA LEU A 317 -9.84 21.57 -36.13
C LEU A 317 -10.90 20.73 -36.84
N GLU A 318 -12.06 21.30 -37.18
CA GLU A 318 -12.92 20.70 -38.22
C GLU A 318 -12.30 20.95 -39.62
N PRO A 319 -11.94 19.90 -40.39
CA PRO A 319 -11.34 20.07 -41.70
C PRO A 319 -12.40 20.50 -42.73
N SER A 320 -12.56 21.81 -42.91
CA SER A 320 -13.46 22.36 -43.93
C SER A 320 -13.11 21.80 -45.32
N SER A 321 -14.03 21.02 -45.89
CA SER A 321 -13.80 20.30 -47.13
C SER A 321 -13.86 21.25 -48.33
N ASN A 322 -12.74 21.48 -49.03
CA ASN A 322 -12.76 21.77 -50.48
C ASN A 322 -11.39 21.67 -51.20
N PHE A 323 -11.36 20.76 -52.19
CA PHE A 323 -10.79 20.90 -53.54
C PHE A 323 -9.27 20.79 -53.86
N TYR A 324 -8.94 19.65 -54.52
CA TYR A 324 -8.06 19.46 -55.71
C TYR A 324 -6.52 19.66 -55.68
N SER A 325 -5.85 18.50 -55.63
CA SER A 325 -4.94 17.98 -56.69
C SER A 325 -3.48 18.43 -56.84
N ASN A 326 -2.62 17.40 -56.97
CA ASN A 326 -1.31 17.33 -57.63
C ASN A 326 -0.21 18.34 -57.25
N SER A 327 0.88 17.80 -56.68
CA SER A 327 2.08 17.51 -57.51
C SER A 327 2.98 16.45 -56.87
N SER A 328 3.62 15.64 -57.69
CA SER A 328 4.60 14.62 -57.30
C SER A 328 6.03 15.11 -57.48
N VAL A 329 6.90 14.94 -56.48
CA VAL A 329 8.36 15.03 -56.62
C VAL A 329 9.02 13.88 -55.86
N SER A 330 10.02 13.25 -56.48
CA SER A 330 10.67 12.04 -55.97
C SER A 330 11.66 12.30 -54.84
N ALA A 331 11.75 11.36 -53.89
CA ALA A 331 12.92 11.22 -53.04
C ALA A 331 14.14 10.76 -53.86
N THR A 332 15.33 11.21 -53.49
CA THR A 332 16.62 10.77 -54.05
C THR A 332 17.56 10.47 -52.89
N ALA A 333 18.29 9.35 -52.93
CA ALA A 333 19.15 8.89 -51.84
C ALA A 333 20.64 8.94 -52.21
N SER A 334 21.47 9.36 -51.25
CA SER A 334 22.95 9.26 -51.17
C SER A 334 23.37 10.02 -49.88
N ASP A 335 24.41 9.67 -49.12
CA ASP A 335 25.25 8.47 -49.20
C ASP A 335 25.97 8.17 -47.85
N SER A 336 26.71 7.07 -47.81
CA SER A 336 27.36 6.52 -46.60
C SER A 336 28.61 7.27 -46.09
N VAL A 337 28.90 7.11 -44.79
CA VAL A 337 30.28 7.03 -44.23
C VAL A 337 30.33 5.85 -43.25
N SER A 338 31.49 5.20 -43.14
CA SER A 338 31.71 3.97 -42.36
C SER A 338 32.84 4.12 -41.34
N SER A 339 32.76 3.40 -40.23
CA SER A 339 33.94 2.97 -39.45
C SER A 339 33.70 1.59 -38.83
N THR A 340 34.78 0.80 -38.71
CA THR A 340 34.75 -0.60 -38.26
C THR A 340 35.83 -0.84 -37.22
N VAL A 341 35.55 -1.63 -36.16
CA VAL A 341 36.61 -2.35 -35.42
C VAL A 341 36.10 -3.65 -34.79
N ASN A 342 36.80 -4.73 -35.13
CA ASN A 342 37.05 -6.00 -34.44
C ASN A 342 35.93 -6.79 -33.73
N ASP A 343 35.75 -8.00 -34.26
CA ASP A 343 35.24 -9.22 -33.62
C ASP A 343 36.11 -9.70 -32.44
N SER A 344 35.48 -10.32 -31.44
CA SER A 344 36.12 -11.22 -30.49
C SER A 344 35.16 -12.32 -29.99
N LEU A 345 35.07 -13.41 -30.75
CA LEU A 345 34.36 -14.65 -30.39
C LEU A 345 34.69 -15.15 -28.96
N SER A 346 33.66 -15.23 -28.11
CA SER A 346 33.64 -16.08 -26.90
C SER A 346 32.43 -17.01 -26.97
N ALA A 347 32.67 -18.32 -27.02
CA ALA A 347 31.60 -19.31 -27.10
C ALA A 347 31.11 -19.70 -25.69
N THR A 348 30.19 -18.90 -25.14
CA THR A 348 29.50 -19.25 -23.89
C THR A 348 28.58 -20.44 -24.12
N ILE A 349 28.85 -21.57 -23.46
CA ILE A 349 27.94 -22.72 -23.46
C ILE A 349 26.71 -22.31 -22.63
N ASN A 350 25.57 -22.15 -23.29
CA ASN A 350 24.32 -21.79 -22.63
C ASN A 350 23.75 -23.03 -21.91
N VAL A 351 24.03 -23.17 -20.62
CA VAL A 351 23.54 -24.26 -19.78
C VAL A 351 22.18 -23.88 -19.22
N GLN A 352 21.12 -24.52 -19.72
CA GLN A 352 19.78 -24.38 -19.18
C GLN A 352 19.50 -25.43 -18.10
N THR A 353 19.28 -24.98 -16.88
CA THR A 353 18.70 -25.81 -15.81
C THR A 353 17.23 -26.04 -16.11
N ILE A 354 16.83 -27.30 -16.32
CA ILE A 354 15.43 -27.68 -16.49
C ILE A 354 14.88 -28.15 -15.14
N THR A 355 13.73 -27.62 -14.76
CA THR A 355 13.06 -27.84 -13.47
C THR A 355 11.66 -28.40 -13.71
N ASP A 356 11.50 -29.71 -13.64
CA ASP A 356 10.21 -30.37 -13.81
C ASP A 356 9.54 -30.66 -12.46
N ILE A 357 8.26 -30.28 -12.35
CA ILE A 357 7.43 -30.47 -11.15
C ILE A 357 6.52 -31.69 -11.34
N HIS A 358 6.63 -32.64 -10.42
CA HIS A 358 5.86 -33.89 -10.45
C HIS A 358 5.32 -34.27 -9.06
N SER A 359 4.48 -35.30 -9.01
CA SER A 359 4.02 -35.90 -7.75
C SER A 359 4.21 -37.42 -7.77
N THR A 360 4.43 -38.01 -6.60
CA THR A 360 4.61 -39.46 -6.44
C THR A 360 4.14 -39.93 -5.07
N VAL A 361 3.96 -41.23 -4.91
CA VAL A 361 3.47 -41.85 -3.67
C VAL A 361 4.64 -42.51 -2.93
N VAL A 362 5.03 -41.93 -1.80
CA VAL A 362 6.08 -42.45 -0.92
C VAL A 362 5.42 -43.20 0.24
N THR A 363 5.92 -44.40 0.57
CA THR A 363 5.38 -45.19 1.69
C THR A 363 6.14 -44.87 2.97
N ILE A 364 5.54 -44.07 3.85
CA ILE A 364 6.11 -43.75 5.16
C ILE A 364 5.86 -44.92 6.10
N THR A 365 6.93 -45.52 6.62
CA THR A 365 6.84 -46.62 7.60
C THR A 365 7.24 -46.10 8.97
N SER A 366 6.28 -46.06 9.90
CA SER A 366 6.50 -45.70 11.31
C SER A 366 6.48 -46.96 12.18
N CYS A 367 7.38 -47.03 13.17
CA CYS A 367 7.52 -48.20 14.04
C CYS A 367 7.51 -47.81 15.52
N SER A 368 6.72 -48.51 16.32
CA SER A 368 6.69 -48.42 17.79
C SER A 368 6.33 -49.78 18.40
N GLU A 369 6.80 -50.05 19.63
CA GLU A 369 6.52 -51.32 20.35
C GLU A 369 6.74 -52.61 19.53
N ASN A 370 7.84 -52.68 18.77
CA ASN A 370 8.19 -53.77 17.84
C ASN A 370 7.14 -54.06 16.75
N LYS A 371 6.29 -53.09 16.41
CA LYS A 371 5.34 -53.14 15.29
C LYS A 371 5.58 -51.96 14.36
N CYS A 372 5.54 -52.20 13.06
CA CYS A 372 5.65 -51.17 12.04
C CYS A 372 4.32 -51.06 11.28
N SER A 373 3.88 -49.83 11.02
CA SER A 373 2.76 -49.50 10.15
C SER A 373 3.28 -48.72 8.95
N ALA A 374 2.82 -49.08 7.76
CA ALA A 374 3.21 -48.44 6.50
C ALA A 374 2.02 -47.70 5.90
N THR A 375 2.16 -46.40 5.71
CA THR A 375 1.11 -45.53 5.16
C THR A 375 1.61 -44.88 3.87
N PRO A 376 0.93 -45.07 2.72
CA PRO A 376 1.25 -44.34 1.50
C PRO A 376 0.86 -42.86 1.64
N VAL A 377 1.78 -41.97 1.29
CA VAL A 377 1.58 -40.51 1.30
C VAL A 377 1.98 -39.96 -0.06
N THR A 378 1.08 -39.20 -0.70
CA THR A 378 1.40 -38.49 -1.94
C THR A 378 2.20 -37.24 -1.60
N THR A 379 3.33 -37.05 -2.27
CA THR A 379 4.26 -35.94 -2.04
C THR A 379 4.57 -35.24 -3.36
N GLY A 380 4.77 -33.93 -3.33
CA GLY A 380 5.35 -33.20 -4.46
C GLY A 380 6.84 -33.51 -4.57
N TYR A 381 7.39 -33.51 -5.77
CA TYR A 381 8.83 -33.55 -5.97
C TYR A 381 9.27 -32.70 -7.16
N VAL A 382 10.47 -32.15 -7.05
CA VAL A 382 11.12 -31.36 -8.09
C VAL A 382 12.37 -32.11 -8.54
N VAL A 383 12.56 -32.19 -9.86
CA VAL A 383 13.78 -32.71 -10.47
C VAL A 383 14.61 -31.54 -11.00
N VAL A 384 15.87 -31.49 -10.62
CA VAL A 384 16.85 -30.52 -11.14
C VAL A 384 18.00 -31.30 -11.76
N THR A 385 18.26 -31.08 -13.04
CA THR A 385 19.35 -31.75 -13.78
C THR A 385 20.48 -30.77 -14.05
N ASP A 386 21.68 -31.07 -13.56
CA ASP A 386 22.88 -30.25 -13.73
C ASP A 386 24.05 -31.09 -14.29
N VAL A 387 24.45 -30.76 -15.52
CA VAL A 387 25.49 -31.35 -16.41
C VAL A 387 25.56 -32.89 -16.53
N ASN A 388 25.69 -33.62 -15.42
CA ASN A 388 25.74 -35.09 -15.34
C ASN A 388 25.00 -35.66 -14.10
N THR A 389 24.40 -34.83 -13.26
CA THR A 389 23.79 -35.21 -11.98
C THR A 389 22.30 -34.85 -11.96
N VAL A 390 21.47 -35.77 -11.50
CA VAL A 390 20.03 -35.56 -11.29
C VAL A 390 19.77 -35.45 -9.78
N TYR A 391 19.31 -34.28 -9.35
CA TYR A 391 18.84 -34.07 -7.98
C TYR A 391 17.32 -34.23 -7.93
N THR A 392 16.80 -34.84 -6.86
CA THR A 392 15.36 -35.07 -6.69
C THR A 392 14.98 -34.76 -5.25
N THR A 393 14.26 -33.66 -5.06
CA THR A 393 13.85 -33.17 -3.74
C THR A 393 12.36 -33.43 -3.55
N TYR A 394 12.00 -34.10 -2.46
CA TYR A 394 10.62 -34.43 -2.11
C TYR A 394 10.11 -33.45 -1.05
N CYS A 395 9.06 -32.70 -1.38
CA CYS A 395 8.42 -31.74 -0.48
C CYS A 395 7.12 -32.36 0.10
N PRO A 396 6.98 -32.50 1.43
CA PRO A 396 5.80 -33.08 2.04
C PRO A 396 4.59 -32.16 1.85
N LEU A 397 3.51 -32.68 1.29
CA LEU A 397 2.25 -31.94 1.14
C LEU A 397 1.52 -31.92 2.49
N THR A 398 1.38 -30.73 3.07
CA THR A 398 0.68 -30.48 4.34
C THR A 398 -0.83 -30.58 4.16
N ASN A 399 -1.36 -31.81 4.16
CA ASN A 399 -2.80 -32.09 4.14
C ASN A 399 -3.50 -31.74 5.47
N THR A 400 -3.47 -30.46 5.85
CA THR A 400 -4.38 -29.84 6.83
C THR A 400 -4.99 -28.60 6.20
N ALA A 401 -5.97 -28.81 5.32
CA ALA A 401 -6.82 -27.72 4.85
C ALA A 401 -7.70 -27.24 6.02
N VAL A 402 -7.24 -26.23 6.75
CA VAL A 402 -8.09 -25.49 7.71
C VAL A 402 -9.06 -24.65 6.88
N THR A 403 -10.26 -25.17 6.65
CA THR A 403 -11.33 -24.41 6.00
C THR A 403 -11.88 -23.36 6.96
N VAL A 404 -11.15 -22.26 7.15
CA VAL A 404 -11.69 -21.03 7.72
C VAL A 404 -12.85 -20.61 6.83
N THR A 405 -14.07 -20.70 7.34
CA THR A 405 -15.27 -20.42 6.55
C THR A 405 -15.59 -18.94 6.70
N CYS A 406 -14.96 -18.09 5.88
CA CYS A 406 -15.23 -16.66 5.88
C CYS A 406 -16.71 -16.40 5.58
N LEU A 407 -17.42 -15.91 6.59
CA LEU A 407 -18.73 -15.29 6.43
C LEU A 407 -18.50 -13.85 5.97
N SER A 408 -19.16 -13.44 4.88
CA SER A 408 -19.10 -12.04 4.45
C SER A 408 -19.75 -11.11 5.50
N PRO A 409 -19.35 -9.83 5.56
CA PRO A 409 -19.84 -8.89 6.58
C PRO A 409 -21.29 -8.45 6.32
N GLN A 410 -22.26 -9.34 6.59
CA GLN A 410 -23.69 -9.00 6.62
C GLN A 410 -24.43 -9.67 7.79
N SER A 411 -25.30 -8.88 8.44
CA SER A 411 -26.19 -9.23 9.57
C SER A 411 -25.53 -9.28 10.95
N THR A 412 -25.79 -8.25 11.76
CA THR A 412 -25.51 -8.25 13.21
C THR A 412 -26.44 -9.23 13.94
N VAL A 413 -25.90 -10.17 14.71
CA VAL A 413 -26.70 -11.17 15.45
C VAL A 413 -26.78 -10.82 16.93
N THR A 414 -27.89 -10.23 17.37
CA THR A 414 -28.16 -10.03 18.80
C THR A 414 -28.65 -11.33 19.45
N VAL A 415 -27.78 -11.98 20.23
CA VAL A 415 -28.17 -13.11 21.09
C VAL A 415 -28.65 -12.58 22.44
N THR A 416 -29.81 -13.03 22.91
CA THR A 416 -30.29 -12.72 24.27
C THR A 416 -30.59 -14.01 25.01
N THR A 417 -29.78 -14.31 26.03
CA THR A 417 -29.93 -15.50 26.88
C THR A 417 -30.88 -15.18 28.03
N VAL A 418 -32.07 -15.80 28.04
CA VAL A 418 -33.00 -15.69 29.17
C VAL A 418 -32.84 -16.90 30.07
N CYS A 419 -32.41 -16.66 31.31
CA CYS A 419 -32.20 -17.70 32.32
C CYS A 419 -33.20 -17.57 33.47
N ASN A 420 -34.08 -18.57 33.61
CA ASN A 420 -34.88 -18.78 34.81
C ASN A 420 -34.26 -19.92 35.63
N LYS A 421 -34.61 -20.02 36.93
CA LYS A 421 -33.86 -20.79 37.95
C LYS A 421 -33.55 -22.27 37.68
N GLU A 422 -34.18 -22.91 36.68
CA GLU A 422 -33.97 -24.33 36.35
C GLU A 422 -33.63 -24.59 34.87
N LYS A 423 -33.54 -23.55 34.02
CA LYS A 423 -33.07 -23.64 32.62
C LYS A 423 -32.86 -22.25 32.00
N CYS A 424 -31.85 -22.15 31.14
CA CYS A 424 -31.68 -21.05 30.19
C CYS A 424 -32.19 -21.48 28.81
N GLN A 425 -32.70 -20.53 28.03
CA GLN A 425 -32.99 -20.71 26.60
C GLN A 425 -32.33 -19.60 25.78
N THR A 426 -31.67 -20.00 24.68
CA THR A 426 -31.10 -19.10 23.69
C THR A 426 -32.20 -18.72 22.70
N ILE A 427 -32.43 -17.42 22.52
CA ILE A 427 -33.32 -16.90 21.48
C ILE A 427 -32.47 -16.11 20.49
N THR A 428 -32.34 -16.64 19.27
CA THR A 428 -31.70 -15.96 18.14
C THR A 428 -32.77 -15.24 17.33
N LYS A 429 -32.56 -13.95 17.01
CA LYS A 429 -33.45 -13.19 16.15
C LYS A 429 -32.63 -12.41 15.11
N THR A 430 -32.74 -12.81 13.84
CA THR A 430 -32.18 -12.05 12.72
C THR A 430 -33.03 -10.82 12.42
N VAL A 431 -32.39 -9.70 12.10
CA VAL A 431 -33.04 -8.45 11.66
C VAL A 431 -32.32 -7.98 10.40
N PRO A 432 -33.01 -7.78 9.26
CA PRO A 432 -32.39 -7.17 8.07
C PRO A 432 -31.99 -5.72 8.35
N VAL A 433 -30.86 -5.29 7.78
CA VAL A 433 -30.44 -3.88 7.83
C VAL A 433 -31.18 -3.11 6.73
N ASP A 434 -32.44 -2.78 7.01
CA ASP A 434 -33.18 -1.77 6.25
C ASP A 434 -34.24 -1.10 7.15
N ALA A 435 -34.39 0.21 7.00
CA ALA A 435 -35.21 1.11 7.83
C ALA A 435 -34.87 1.17 9.35
N LEU A 436 -33.97 2.10 9.72
CA LEU A 436 -33.98 2.72 11.05
C LEU A 436 -34.61 4.14 10.96
N PRO A 437 -35.73 4.44 11.65
CA PRO A 437 -36.33 5.78 11.60
C PRO A 437 -35.51 6.81 12.37
N THR A 438 -35.39 8.02 11.83
CA THR A 438 -34.78 9.17 12.50
C THR A 438 -35.70 9.74 13.58
N ASN A 439 -35.29 9.67 14.85
CA ASN A 439 -35.47 10.73 15.86
C ASN A 439 -34.70 10.41 17.16
N GLY A 440 -34.24 11.46 17.86
CA GLY A 440 -33.41 11.32 19.05
C GLY A 440 -34.20 11.14 20.37
N GLY A 441 -33.52 10.63 21.40
CA GLY A 441 -34.07 10.52 22.75
C GLY A 441 -33.05 10.04 23.79
N ILE A 442 -32.52 10.96 24.61
CA ILE A 442 -31.65 10.62 25.74
C ILE A 442 -32.48 10.00 26.86
N VAL A 443 -32.09 8.83 27.37
CA VAL A 443 -32.56 8.29 28.66
C VAL A 443 -31.39 7.69 29.43
N ALA A 444 -31.20 8.13 30.67
CA ALA A 444 -30.15 7.62 31.57
C ALA A 444 -30.76 7.09 32.87
N VAL A 445 -30.43 5.84 33.24
CA VAL A 445 -30.71 5.17 34.52
C VAL A 445 -29.58 4.16 34.74
N GLY A 446 -29.00 3.95 35.92
CA GLY A 446 -29.23 4.56 37.23
C GLY A 446 -28.88 3.57 38.35
N SER A 447 -27.81 3.81 39.11
CA SER A 447 -27.21 2.81 40.02
C SER A 447 -27.99 2.56 41.32
N SER A 448 -27.95 1.32 41.83
CA SER A 448 -28.33 0.98 43.22
C SER A 448 -27.39 -0.09 43.82
N LYS A 449 -27.28 -0.15 45.15
CA LYS A 449 -26.23 -0.88 45.91
C LYS A 449 -26.79 -2.03 46.79
N SER A 450 -25.85 -2.78 47.40
CA SER A 450 -25.97 -3.69 48.57
C SER A 450 -26.38 -5.15 48.27
N ALA A 451 -25.95 -6.16 49.05
CA ALA A 451 -25.21 -6.13 50.33
C ALA A 451 -24.18 -7.28 50.48
N VAL A 452 -23.41 -7.26 51.57
CA VAL A 452 -22.29 -8.17 51.93
C VAL A 452 -22.74 -9.23 52.97
N PRO A 453 -22.11 -10.43 52.98
CA PRO A 453 -21.62 -11.03 54.24
C PRO A 453 -20.12 -11.42 54.18
N THR A 454 -19.50 -11.61 55.35
CA THR A 454 -18.03 -11.71 55.55
C THR A 454 -17.55 -13.06 56.13
N SER A 455 -16.22 -13.23 56.18
CA SER A 455 -15.44 -14.29 56.87
C SER A 455 -15.34 -15.65 56.14
N ALA A 456 -14.27 -16.45 56.29
CA ALA A 456 -13.09 -16.34 57.17
C ALA A 456 -11.81 -16.97 56.54
N ARG A 457 -10.64 -16.77 57.17
CA ARG A 457 -9.36 -17.46 56.87
C ARG A 457 -8.81 -18.15 58.13
N PRO A 458 -8.22 -19.35 57.99
CA PRO A 458 -7.01 -19.74 58.72
C PRO A 458 -5.88 -20.24 57.79
N SER A 459 -4.74 -20.67 58.34
CA SER A 459 -3.50 -20.91 57.57
C SER A 459 -2.61 -22.04 58.12
N ASN A 460 -2.01 -22.83 57.21
CA ASN A 460 -0.65 -23.41 57.22
C ASN A 460 -0.51 -24.28 55.93
N GLY A 461 0.66 -24.39 55.27
CA GLY A 461 1.80 -25.27 55.60
C GLY A 461 1.63 -26.63 54.89
N THR A 462 2.60 -27.23 54.18
CA THR A 462 4.08 -27.12 54.19
C THR A 462 4.66 -27.63 52.84
N VAL A 463 5.96 -27.44 52.57
CA VAL A 463 6.67 -27.94 51.35
C VAL A 463 7.90 -28.80 51.72
N PRO A 464 8.18 -29.87 50.96
CA PRO A 464 9.52 -30.13 50.37
C PRO A 464 9.41 -30.49 48.86
N VAL A 465 10.27 -30.11 47.90
CA VAL A 465 11.76 -30.12 47.77
C VAL A 465 12.28 -31.57 47.71
N TYR A 466 13.05 -32.03 46.69
CA TYR A 466 14.47 -31.81 46.32
C TYR A 466 14.70 -32.16 44.81
N THR A 467 15.33 -31.33 43.95
CA THR A 467 16.78 -31.15 43.61
C THR A 467 17.52 -32.38 43.03
N VAL A 468 18.62 -32.32 42.27
CA VAL A 468 19.54 -31.26 41.72
C VAL A 468 19.94 -31.69 40.27
N GLU A 469 20.89 -31.18 39.45
CA GLU A 469 22.02 -30.21 39.46
C GLU A 469 22.28 -29.79 37.96
N GLY A 470 23.12 -28.83 37.56
CA GLY A 470 23.96 -27.90 38.33
C GLY A 470 25.00 -27.10 37.49
N SER A 471 25.63 -26.13 38.18
CA SER A 471 26.86 -25.37 37.82
C SER A 471 26.85 -24.39 36.61
N GLY A 472 27.43 -23.18 36.72
CA GLY A 472 28.12 -22.63 37.90
C GLY A 472 28.46 -21.12 37.89
N SER A 473 28.86 -20.70 39.10
CA SER A 473 29.40 -19.39 39.54
C SER A 473 30.35 -18.71 38.53
N SER A 474 30.46 -17.37 38.42
CA SER A 474 30.68 -16.48 39.59
C SER A 474 30.35 -15.00 39.41
N THR A 475 29.85 -14.41 40.51
CA THR A 475 29.75 -12.98 40.79
C THR A 475 30.79 -12.53 41.83
N VAL A 476 31.32 -11.31 41.73
CA VAL A 476 31.92 -10.58 42.88
C VAL A 476 31.43 -9.14 42.87
N ALA A 477 31.18 -8.57 44.06
CA ALA A 477 30.45 -7.32 44.32
C ALA A 477 30.94 -6.71 45.65
N ILE A 478 30.86 -5.40 45.95
CA ILE A 478 30.44 -4.16 45.25
C ILE A 478 31.22 -3.00 45.98
N TRP A 479 30.70 -1.77 46.08
CA TRP A 479 31.11 -0.70 47.03
C TRP A 479 32.34 0.15 46.63
N SER A 480 32.37 1.48 46.80
CA SER A 480 31.32 2.44 47.19
C SER A 480 31.70 3.91 46.93
N THR A 481 30.71 4.75 46.60
CA THR A 481 30.53 6.19 46.91
C THR A 481 31.73 7.10 47.23
N ILE A 482 31.83 8.27 46.56
CA ILE A 482 31.78 9.64 47.14
C ILE A 482 31.85 10.71 46.03
N SER A 483 31.47 11.95 46.34
CA SER A 483 31.07 13.02 45.40
C SER A 483 32.15 14.05 45.01
N LEU A 484 31.83 14.84 43.97
CA LEU A 484 31.95 16.33 43.88
C LEU A 484 33.03 16.95 42.95
N LEU A 485 32.64 18.07 42.34
CA LEU A 485 33.40 19.15 41.66
C LEU A 485 33.88 19.03 40.18
N MET A 486 33.43 20.04 39.43
CA MET A 486 34.05 20.79 38.30
C MET A 486 35.52 20.49 37.92
N LEU A 487 35.80 20.43 36.61
CA LEU A 487 36.24 21.62 35.84
C LEU A 487 35.98 21.41 34.32
N ALA A 488 36.52 22.26 33.44
CA ALA A 488 36.05 22.41 32.05
C ALA A 488 37.16 22.52 30.99
N ALA A 489 36.71 22.36 29.73
CA ALA A 489 37.28 22.85 28.47
C ALA A 489 38.49 22.13 27.82
N LEU A 490 38.50 22.23 26.48
CA LEU A 490 39.49 21.78 25.49
C LEU A 490 39.57 20.24 25.31
N PHE A 491 39.50 19.69 24.10
CA PHE A 491 39.48 20.29 22.75
C PHE A 491 38.14 20.13 22.03
#